data_AF-A0A2W5H324-F1
#
_entry.id   AF-A0A2W5H324-F1
#
_cell.length_a   1.000
_cell.length_b   1.000
_cell.length_c   1.000
_cell.angle_alpha   90.00
_cell.angle_beta   90.00
_cell.angle_gamma   90.00
#
_symmetry.space_group_name_H-M   'P 1'
#
loop_
_entity.id
_entity.type
_entity.pdbx_description
1 polymer ?
#
loop_
_entity_poly.entity_id
_entity_poly.type
_entity_poly.pdbx_seq_one_letter_code
_entity_poly.pdbx_strand_id
1 'polypeptide(L)'
;MKFFKNQNEDIVKEALLGLVASNDQLALLDAFPKIKVVVRKKLDKSKVAIISGGGSGHEPAHAGFVGEGMLTAAVCGEIFASPSVDAVLSAIMAVTGPSGCLLIIKNYTGDRLNFGLAAEQARNLGYKVETIVVNDDIALGVNKNSRGIAGTVFVHKIAGQLSQEGKSLSHIYKTAQTVVENTFSLGLSLTECQRFVDATETRIGDKQVELGLGIHGESGAKIIPYKTADVLTKNVADVLYPYAQKHKGSIAILVNNLGTATPLEMNIVTQALANTTLGKKIKYIVGPAPIMTALNMNGFSFSILLLDKTTEKALIQSNDISAWPGVNEFNSRKSLVKMPKLPATIKGKASHDSSTADIITKTSKLLIAIEKEMNDLDAKVGDGDAGSTFAAASKNILSEIKKLPLKDGAALLSSIGGLLAREAGGSSGVLLSILFFGAGEQHKTEKHWGKSLLKGLEVMQSYGGAQIGARTMVDALEPALKALADDQTLSVVAKKARQGAENTKKVKKTDFGRSSYIPASVLKNVPDPGAEIIARIFENLL
;
A
#
# COMPACT_ATOMS: atom_id res chain seq x y z
N MET A 1 -12.65 20.51 -1.07
CA MET A 1 -12.61 19.05 -1.30
C MET A 1 -14.02 18.59 -1.69
N LYS A 2 -14.21 17.39 -2.26
CA LYS A 2 -15.52 16.88 -2.70
C LYS A 2 -15.89 15.62 -1.90
N PHE A 3 -17.19 15.40 -1.69
CA PHE A 3 -17.74 14.20 -1.04
C PHE A 3 -18.70 13.49 -1.99
N PHE A 4 -18.75 12.15 -1.91
CA PHE A 4 -19.84 11.36 -2.49
C PHE A 4 -21.05 11.46 -1.56
N LYS A 5 -22.02 12.30 -1.91
CA LYS A 5 -23.25 12.52 -1.15
C LYS A 5 -24.39 12.91 -2.08
N ASN A 6 -25.62 12.65 -1.66
CA ASN A 6 -26.81 13.29 -2.20
C ASN A 6 -27.13 14.54 -1.37
N GLN A 7 -28.11 14.47 -0.48
CA GLN A 7 -28.50 15.58 0.43
C GLN A 7 -27.81 15.44 1.79
N ASN A 8 -27.51 16.58 2.45
CA ASN A 8 -26.79 16.60 3.72
C ASN A 8 -27.57 15.91 4.85
N GLU A 9 -28.88 16.08 4.88
CA GLU A 9 -29.77 15.55 5.91
C GLU A 9 -29.93 14.02 5.80
N ASP A 10 -29.61 13.47 4.63
CA ASP A 10 -29.79 12.06 4.28
C ASP A 10 -28.51 11.23 4.37
N ILE A 11 -27.35 11.84 4.64
CA ILE A 11 -26.04 11.16 4.61
C ILE A 11 -26.03 9.90 5.47
N VAL A 12 -26.44 10.00 6.75
CA VAL A 12 -26.43 8.85 7.66
C VAL A 12 -27.48 7.83 7.24
N LYS A 13 -28.65 8.28 6.77
CA LYS A 13 -29.73 7.41 6.29
C LYS A 13 -29.23 6.55 5.12
N GLU A 14 -28.66 7.17 4.10
CA GLU A 14 -28.17 6.49 2.90
C GLU A 14 -26.97 5.57 3.20
N ALA A 15 -26.05 6.02 4.05
CA ALA A 15 -24.91 5.20 4.47
C ALA A 15 -25.36 3.91 5.18
N LEU A 16 -26.36 4.00 6.07
CA LEU A 16 -26.91 2.83 6.77
C LEU A 16 -27.68 1.88 5.84
N LEU A 17 -28.42 2.42 4.87
CA LEU A 17 -29.06 1.60 3.83
C LEU A 17 -28.02 0.83 3.01
N GLY A 18 -26.91 1.48 2.64
CA GLY A 18 -25.79 0.84 1.95
C GLY A 18 -25.14 -0.27 2.78
N LEU A 19 -24.92 -0.02 4.08
CA LEU A 19 -24.37 -1.00 5.01
C LEU A 19 -25.23 -2.27 5.06
N VAL A 20 -26.54 -2.13 5.30
CA VAL A 20 -27.46 -3.29 5.40
C VAL A 20 -27.67 -3.97 4.04
N ALA A 21 -27.65 -3.23 2.94
CA ALA A 21 -27.70 -3.83 1.61
C ALA A 21 -26.46 -4.68 1.31
N SER A 22 -25.30 -4.33 1.88
CA SER A 22 -24.04 -5.05 1.69
C SER A 22 -23.77 -6.19 2.70
N ASN A 23 -24.61 -6.33 3.73
CA ASN A 23 -24.43 -7.32 4.79
C ASN A 23 -25.78 -7.90 5.25
N ASP A 24 -26.05 -9.14 4.85
CA ASP A 24 -27.32 -9.84 5.08
C ASP A 24 -27.57 -10.26 6.55
N GLN A 25 -26.55 -10.13 7.40
CA GLN A 25 -26.63 -10.40 8.83
C GLN A 25 -27.12 -9.18 9.64
N LEU A 26 -27.21 -8.01 9.01
CA LEU A 26 -27.65 -6.78 9.64
C LEU A 26 -29.10 -6.45 9.28
N ALA A 27 -29.76 -5.71 10.17
CA ALA A 27 -31.09 -5.15 9.94
C ALA A 27 -31.19 -3.77 10.60
N LEU A 28 -32.10 -2.94 10.09
CA LEU A 28 -32.52 -1.69 10.72
C LEU A 28 -33.80 -1.93 11.54
N LEU A 29 -33.98 -1.20 12.64
CA LEU A 29 -35.29 -1.18 13.30
C LEU A 29 -36.34 -0.50 12.41
N ASP A 30 -37.58 -0.99 12.45
CA ASP A 30 -38.73 -0.53 11.62
C ASP A 30 -39.29 0.86 12.01
N ALA A 31 -38.49 1.66 12.73
CA ALA A 31 -38.72 3.08 12.96
C ALA A 31 -37.75 3.95 12.14
N PHE A 32 -36.99 3.33 11.23
CA PHE A 32 -36.09 4.01 10.31
C PHE A 32 -36.86 4.87 9.29
N PRO A 33 -36.39 6.08 8.94
CA PRO A 33 -35.12 6.70 9.32
C PRO A 33 -35.16 7.56 10.60
N LYS A 34 -36.30 7.66 11.30
CA LYS A 34 -36.42 8.46 12.53
C LYS A 34 -35.54 7.91 13.65
N ILE A 35 -35.45 6.59 13.76
CA ILE A 35 -34.57 5.87 14.69
C ILE A 35 -33.54 5.08 13.86
N LYS A 36 -32.28 5.48 13.95
CA LYS A 36 -31.17 4.91 13.19
C LYS A 36 -30.42 3.90 14.07
N VAL A 37 -30.97 2.69 14.15
CA VAL A 37 -30.38 1.59 14.94
C VAL A 37 -30.13 0.40 14.02
N VAL A 38 -28.88 -0.03 13.98
CA VAL A 38 -28.47 -1.28 13.32
C VAL A 38 -28.44 -2.39 14.35
N VAL A 39 -29.06 -3.53 14.04
CA VAL A 39 -29.10 -4.72 14.89
C VAL A 39 -28.64 -5.94 14.13
N ARG A 40 -28.22 -7.00 14.84
CA ARG A 40 -28.10 -8.32 14.24
C ARG A 40 -29.48 -8.81 13.80
N LYS A 41 -29.58 -9.38 12.60
CA LYS A 41 -30.82 -9.95 12.07
C LYS A 41 -31.25 -11.22 12.83
N LYS A 42 -30.29 -12.06 13.20
CA LYS A 42 -30.49 -13.23 14.06
C LYS A 42 -30.12 -12.85 15.50
N LEU A 43 -31.12 -12.69 16.37
CA LEU A 43 -30.94 -12.31 17.76
C LEU A 43 -31.12 -13.51 18.70
N ASP A 44 -30.13 -13.74 19.56
CA ASP A 44 -30.24 -14.62 20.72
C ASP A 44 -30.37 -13.77 21.99
N LYS A 45 -31.62 -13.56 22.43
CA LYS A 45 -31.93 -12.76 23.62
C LYS A 45 -31.66 -13.50 24.94
N SER A 46 -31.20 -14.75 24.90
CA SER A 46 -30.76 -15.45 26.11
C SER A 46 -29.40 -14.95 26.60
N LYS A 47 -28.60 -14.33 25.72
CA LYS A 47 -27.29 -13.74 26.03
C LYS A 47 -27.42 -12.28 26.44
N VAL A 48 -26.36 -11.76 27.07
CA VAL A 48 -26.27 -10.34 27.42
C VAL A 48 -26.14 -9.51 26.13
N ALA A 49 -27.02 -8.55 25.91
CA ALA A 49 -26.89 -7.67 24.75
C ALA A 49 -25.75 -6.66 24.94
N ILE A 50 -24.90 -6.50 23.93
CA ILE A 50 -23.82 -5.51 23.94
C ILE A 50 -24.19 -4.38 22.99
N ILE A 51 -24.43 -3.19 23.51
CA ILE A 51 -24.94 -2.05 22.73
C ILE A 51 -23.92 -0.92 22.80
N SER A 52 -23.65 -0.30 21.66
CA SER A 52 -22.85 0.93 21.60
C SER A 52 -23.44 1.90 20.58
N GLY A 53 -22.77 3.02 20.35
CA GLY A 53 -23.25 4.05 19.45
C GLY A 53 -22.58 5.40 19.65
N GLY A 54 -23.22 6.42 19.11
CA GLY A 54 -22.75 7.81 19.12
C GLY A 54 -23.02 8.48 17.79
N GLY A 55 -22.44 9.66 17.59
CA GLY A 55 -22.48 10.34 16.29
C GLY A 55 -21.84 9.50 15.18
N SER A 56 -22.39 9.64 13.97
CA SER A 56 -21.83 9.06 12.75
C SER A 56 -20.60 9.82 12.25
N GLY A 57 -19.89 9.24 11.29
CA GLY A 57 -18.63 9.79 10.75
C GLY A 57 -17.37 9.10 11.27
N HIS A 58 -17.54 7.96 11.96
CA HIS A 58 -16.44 7.13 12.47
C HIS A 58 -16.43 5.72 11.87
N GLU A 59 -17.16 5.51 10.77
CA GLU A 59 -17.35 4.22 10.14
C GLU A 59 -15.99 3.55 9.87
N PRO A 60 -15.83 2.24 10.16
CA PRO A 60 -16.90 1.29 10.49
C PRO A 60 -17.45 1.36 11.92
N ALA A 61 -16.86 2.16 12.83
CA ALA A 61 -17.41 2.33 14.16
C ALA A 61 -18.77 3.06 14.12
N HIS A 62 -19.86 2.53 14.69
CA HIS A 62 -19.97 1.25 15.40
C HIS A 62 -20.73 0.17 14.63
N ALA A 63 -21.53 0.56 13.65
CA ALA A 63 -22.46 -0.35 12.96
C ALA A 63 -21.74 -1.49 12.22
N GLY A 64 -20.52 -1.26 11.72
CA GLY A 64 -19.70 -2.31 11.11
C GLY A 64 -19.24 -3.40 12.09
N PHE A 65 -19.28 -3.14 13.40
CA PHE A 65 -18.94 -4.10 14.45
C PHE A 65 -20.16 -4.82 15.05
N VAL A 66 -21.35 -4.66 14.46
CA VAL A 66 -22.53 -5.44 14.84
C VAL A 66 -22.41 -6.84 14.25
N GLY A 67 -22.36 -7.85 15.12
CA GLY A 67 -22.18 -9.25 14.73
C GLY A 67 -21.82 -10.13 15.92
N GLU A 68 -21.88 -11.45 15.72
CA GLU A 68 -21.55 -12.41 16.77
C GLU A 68 -20.10 -12.23 17.27
N GLY A 69 -19.92 -12.29 18.60
CA GLY A 69 -18.63 -12.03 19.24
C GLY A 69 -18.26 -10.54 19.37
N MET A 70 -19.08 -9.59 18.91
CA MET A 70 -18.94 -8.14 19.17
C MET A 70 -20.27 -7.48 19.56
N LEU A 71 -20.72 -6.43 18.88
CA LEU A 71 -21.92 -5.68 19.25
C LEU A 71 -23.21 -6.41 18.83
N THR A 72 -24.24 -6.33 19.66
CA THR A 72 -25.61 -6.77 19.36
C THR A 72 -26.37 -5.69 18.58
N ALA A 73 -26.15 -4.42 18.92
CA ALA A 73 -26.73 -3.28 18.24
C ALA A 73 -25.80 -2.06 18.27
N ALA A 74 -25.95 -1.18 17.28
CA ALA A 74 -25.30 0.12 17.20
C ALA A 74 -26.35 1.21 17.01
N VAL A 75 -26.31 2.24 17.85
CA VAL A 75 -27.21 3.41 17.79
C VAL A 75 -26.46 4.56 17.11
N CYS A 76 -26.94 4.97 15.93
CA CYS A 76 -26.28 5.96 15.09
C CYS A 76 -26.99 7.33 15.21
N GLY A 77 -26.26 8.35 15.65
CA GLY A 77 -26.71 9.74 15.58
C GLY A 77 -26.42 10.39 14.22
N GLU A 78 -26.58 11.71 14.14
CA GLU A 78 -26.10 12.46 12.96
C GLU A 78 -24.56 12.56 12.97
N ILE A 79 -23.98 13.11 11.90
CA ILE A 79 -22.53 13.32 11.80
C ILE A 79 -22.02 14.11 13.01
N PHE A 80 -21.16 13.47 13.81
CA PHE A 80 -20.56 13.98 15.04
C PHE A 80 -21.57 14.48 16.12
N ALA A 81 -22.83 14.03 16.06
CA ALA A 81 -23.85 14.37 17.04
C ALA A 81 -24.44 13.12 17.68
N SER A 82 -24.50 13.09 19.01
CA SER A 82 -25.01 11.95 19.78
C SER A 82 -26.44 11.55 19.36
N PRO A 83 -26.80 10.26 19.31
CA PRO A 83 -28.18 9.83 19.08
C PRO A 83 -29.10 10.28 20.21
N SER A 84 -30.39 10.36 19.91
CA SER A 84 -31.43 10.70 20.88
C SER A 84 -31.62 9.62 21.96
N VAL A 85 -32.16 10.02 23.11
CA VAL A 85 -32.55 9.12 24.20
C VAL A 85 -33.50 8.04 23.69
N ASP A 86 -34.52 8.41 22.91
CA ASP A 86 -35.49 7.48 22.34
C ASP A 86 -34.85 6.43 21.44
N ALA A 87 -33.82 6.79 20.67
CA ALA A 87 -33.09 5.85 19.82
C ALA A 87 -32.31 4.83 20.65
N VAL A 88 -31.65 5.27 21.72
CA VAL A 88 -30.94 4.36 22.63
C VAL A 88 -31.92 3.45 23.37
N LEU A 89 -33.01 4.00 23.90
CA LEU A 89 -34.05 3.22 24.57
C LEU A 89 -34.67 2.18 23.64
N SER A 90 -34.96 2.57 22.39
CA SER A 90 -35.49 1.66 21.36
C SER A 90 -34.54 0.50 21.09
N ALA A 91 -33.23 0.75 21.02
CA ALA A 91 -32.23 -0.30 20.87
C ALA A 91 -32.22 -1.26 22.07
N ILE A 92 -32.22 -0.73 23.29
CA ILE A 92 -32.27 -1.53 24.52
C ILE A 92 -33.48 -2.46 24.50
N MET A 93 -34.68 -1.91 24.27
CA MET A 93 -35.92 -2.69 24.24
C MET A 93 -35.94 -3.72 23.12
N ALA A 94 -35.38 -3.38 21.96
CA ALA A 94 -35.37 -4.26 20.79
C ALA A 94 -34.48 -5.49 20.99
N VAL A 95 -33.31 -5.37 21.63
CA VAL A 95 -32.33 -6.47 21.66
C VAL A 95 -32.10 -7.11 23.03
N THR A 96 -32.59 -6.50 24.12
CA THR A 96 -32.30 -6.98 25.48
C THR A 96 -33.31 -8.04 25.92
N GLY A 97 -32.81 -9.16 26.46
CA GLY A 97 -33.62 -10.19 27.12
C GLY A 97 -33.37 -10.27 28.63
N PRO A 98 -33.77 -11.37 29.30
CA PRO A 98 -33.67 -11.53 30.76
C PRO A 98 -32.26 -11.42 31.34
N SER A 99 -31.24 -11.67 30.51
CA SER A 99 -29.81 -11.57 30.85
C SER A 99 -29.30 -10.13 30.92
N GLY A 100 -30.09 -9.15 30.45
CA GLY A 100 -29.75 -7.73 30.48
C GLY A 100 -28.82 -7.28 29.36
N CYS A 101 -28.37 -6.03 29.43
CA CYS A 101 -27.47 -5.43 28.45
C CYS A 101 -26.36 -4.58 29.07
N LEU A 102 -25.24 -4.48 28.37
CA LEU A 102 -24.16 -3.54 28.64
C LEU A 102 -24.18 -2.43 27.58
N LEU A 103 -24.27 -1.16 28.00
CA LEU A 103 -24.06 0.00 27.14
C LEU A 103 -22.60 0.42 27.20
N ILE A 104 -21.91 0.39 26.07
CA ILE A 104 -20.53 0.88 25.91
C ILE A 104 -20.58 2.29 25.32
N ILE A 105 -20.16 3.28 26.09
CA ILE A 105 -20.35 4.70 25.81
C ILE A 105 -18.98 5.37 25.67
N LYS A 106 -18.72 6.05 24.54
CA LYS A 106 -17.50 6.88 24.41
C LYS A 106 -17.63 8.11 25.32
N ASN A 107 -16.55 8.55 25.96
CA ASN A 107 -16.61 9.69 26.91
C ASN A 107 -16.76 11.06 26.22
N TYR A 108 -17.94 11.30 25.66
CA TYR A 108 -18.41 12.60 25.18
C TYR A 108 -19.68 12.98 25.92
N THR A 109 -19.84 14.27 26.23
CA THR A 109 -20.96 14.76 27.05
C THR A 109 -22.32 14.35 26.49
N GLY A 110 -22.55 14.54 25.19
CA GLY A 110 -23.80 14.15 24.53
C GLY A 110 -24.10 12.66 24.68
N ASP A 111 -23.11 11.80 24.39
CA ASP A 111 -23.23 10.34 24.49
C ASP A 111 -23.54 9.92 25.94
N ARG A 112 -22.83 10.49 26.92
CA ARG A 112 -23.05 10.18 28.35
C ARG A 112 -24.44 10.55 28.84
N LEU A 113 -24.93 11.74 28.47
CA LEU A 113 -26.25 12.20 28.89
C LEU A 113 -27.36 11.39 28.23
N ASN A 114 -27.29 11.18 26.90
CA ASN A 114 -28.34 10.48 26.16
C ASN A 114 -28.40 8.99 26.52
N PHE A 115 -27.26 8.28 26.55
CA PHE A 115 -27.23 6.87 26.93
C PHE A 115 -27.51 6.67 28.42
N GLY A 116 -27.05 7.59 29.29
CA GLY A 116 -27.34 7.54 30.72
C GLY A 116 -28.82 7.67 31.01
N LEU A 117 -29.50 8.66 30.42
CA LEU A 117 -30.94 8.84 30.59
C LEU A 117 -31.75 7.66 30.01
N ALA A 118 -31.34 7.13 28.84
CA ALA A 118 -31.97 5.94 28.28
C ALA A 118 -31.79 4.70 29.17
N ALA A 119 -30.63 4.54 29.82
CA ALA A 119 -30.40 3.47 30.78
C ALA A 119 -31.31 3.59 32.01
N GLU A 120 -31.49 4.80 32.56
CA GLU A 120 -32.44 5.05 33.66
C GLU A 120 -33.88 4.72 33.26
N GLN A 121 -34.31 5.17 32.07
CA GLN A 121 -35.64 4.85 31.55
C GLN A 121 -35.83 3.34 31.36
N ALA A 122 -34.83 2.64 30.80
CA ALA A 122 -34.89 1.19 30.63
C ALA A 122 -34.92 0.43 31.96
N ARG A 123 -34.17 0.88 32.98
CA ARG A 123 -34.23 0.32 34.35
C ARG A 123 -35.62 0.49 34.95
N ASN A 124 -36.26 1.65 34.77
CA ASN A 124 -37.63 1.89 35.20
C ASN A 124 -38.66 1.00 34.49
N LEU A 125 -38.37 0.57 33.27
CA LEU A 125 -39.16 -0.42 32.52
C LEU A 125 -38.84 -1.89 32.90
N GLY A 126 -37.94 -2.12 33.86
CA GLY A 126 -37.58 -3.45 34.35
C GLY A 126 -36.42 -4.14 33.63
N TYR A 127 -35.73 -3.46 32.70
CA TYR A 127 -34.55 -4.02 32.05
C TYR A 127 -33.32 -3.95 32.96
N LYS A 128 -32.50 -5.00 32.94
CA LYS A 128 -31.18 -5.00 33.59
C LYS A 128 -30.18 -4.31 32.67
N VAL A 129 -29.67 -3.15 33.07
CA VAL A 129 -28.77 -2.34 32.26
C VAL A 129 -27.54 -1.94 33.06
N GLU A 130 -26.36 -2.27 32.55
CA GLU A 130 -25.08 -1.70 33.00
C GLU A 130 -24.54 -0.72 31.96
N THR A 131 -23.77 0.27 32.41
CA THR A 131 -23.18 1.29 31.54
C THR A 131 -21.69 1.40 31.81
N ILE A 132 -20.86 1.32 30.77
CA ILE A 132 -19.42 1.55 30.85
C ILE A 132 -19.02 2.74 29.96
N VAL A 133 -18.28 3.68 30.53
CA VAL A 133 -17.74 4.83 29.81
C VAL A 133 -16.29 4.55 29.45
N VAL A 134 -15.95 4.67 28.17
CA VAL A 134 -14.58 4.49 27.65
C VAL A 134 -13.91 5.84 27.49
N ASN A 135 -12.74 5.99 28.13
CA ASN A 135 -11.97 7.23 28.24
C ASN A 135 -10.47 6.97 27.98
N ASP A 136 -10.17 6.28 26.88
CA ASP A 136 -8.85 5.75 26.54
C ASP A 136 -7.86 6.79 25.98
N ASP A 137 -8.32 7.97 25.54
CA ASP A 137 -7.44 8.99 24.96
C ASP A 137 -6.53 9.66 26.00
N ILE A 138 -5.21 9.53 25.80
CA ILE A 138 -4.18 10.09 26.69
C ILE A 138 -3.54 11.38 26.17
N ALA A 139 -4.07 12.00 25.11
CA ALA A 139 -3.54 13.25 24.56
C ALA A 139 -3.33 14.34 25.65
N LEU A 140 -4.24 14.46 26.60
CA LEU A 140 -4.18 15.41 27.72
C LEU A 140 -3.87 14.74 29.07
N GLY A 141 -3.24 13.55 29.04
CA GLY A 141 -3.04 12.68 30.20
C GLY A 141 -4.29 11.87 30.55
N VAL A 142 -4.12 10.88 31.44
CA VAL A 142 -5.23 10.02 31.91
C VAL A 142 -6.05 10.76 32.96
N ASN A 143 -7.30 11.06 32.64
CA ASN A 143 -8.23 11.66 33.60
C ASN A 143 -9.69 11.24 33.31
N LYS A 144 -10.61 11.60 34.22
CA LYS A 144 -12.04 11.24 34.10
C LYS A 144 -12.74 11.87 32.89
N ASN A 145 -12.15 12.91 32.31
CA ASN A 145 -12.65 13.62 31.13
C ASN A 145 -11.89 13.26 29.85
N SER A 146 -10.96 12.29 29.90
CA SER A 146 -10.28 11.76 28.71
C SER A 146 -11.31 11.28 27.69
N ARG A 147 -11.13 11.62 26.42
CA ARG A 147 -12.05 11.23 25.34
C ARG A 147 -12.06 9.71 25.14
N GLY A 148 -13.17 9.18 24.63
CA GLY A 148 -13.24 7.80 24.15
C GLY A 148 -12.95 7.73 22.65
N ILE A 149 -11.92 7.00 22.24
CA ILE A 149 -11.49 6.87 20.84
C ILE A 149 -11.34 5.39 20.44
N ALA A 150 -10.42 5.06 19.54
CA ALA A 150 -10.32 3.76 18.88
C ALA A 150 -10.18 2.56 19.84
N GLY A 151 -9.63 2.75 21.04
CA GLY A 151 -9.51 1.70 22.07
C GLY A 151 -10.86 1.19 22.56
N THR A 152 -11.95 1.95 22.37
CA THR A 152 -13.33 1.50 22.59
C THR A 152 -13.63 0.17 21.91
N VAL A 153 -13.05 -0.09 20.73
CA VAL A 153 -13.31 -1.34 19.98
C VAL A 153 -12.74 -2.57 20.68
N PHE A 154 -11.72 -2.44 21.55
CA PHE A 154 -11.30 -3.55 22.40
C PHE A 154 -12.40 -3.95 23.40
N VAL A 155 -13.13 -2.97 23.94
CA VAL A 155 -14.27 -3.23 24.84
C VAL A 155 -15.37 -3.97 24.08
N HIS A 156 -15.67 -3.54 22.85
CA HIS A 156 -16.64 -4.22 21.97
C HIS A 156 -16.27 -5.68 21.75
N LYS A 157 -15.00 -5.93 21.39
CA LYS A 157 -14.51 -7.28 21.09
C LYS A 157 -14.55 -8.20 22.31
N ILE A 158 -14.06 -7.73 23.45
CA ILE A 158 -13.95 -8.56 24.65
C ILE A 158 -15.33 -8.77 25.28
N ALA A 159 -16.13 -7.72 25.43
CA ALA A 159 -17.49 -7.84 25.97
C ALA A 159 -18.39 -8.70 25.07
N GLY A 160 -18.30 -8.52 23.75
CA GLY A 160 -19.02 -9.31 22.76
C GLY A 160 -18.65 -10.79 22.81
N GLN A 161 -17.35 -11.11 22.91
CA GLN A 161 -16.90 -12.49 23.02
C GLN A 161 -17.38 -13.15 24.32
N LEU A 162 -17.30 -12.44 25.45
CA LEU A 162 -17.79 -12.97 26.73
C LEU A 162 -19.32 -13.15 26.74
N SER A 163 -20.07 -12.26 26.07
CA SER A 163 -21.51 -12.45 25.84
C SER A 163 -21.77 -13.69 25.00
N GLN A 164 -21.00 -13.91 23.93
CA GLN A 164 -21.13 -15.11 23.08
C GLN A 164 -20.86 -16.40 23.87
N GLU A 165 -19.94 -16.37 24.84
CA GLU A 165 -19.66 -17.46 25.78
C GLU A 165 -20.72 -17.62 26.88
N GLY A 166 -21.78 -16.81 26.89
CA GLY A 166 -22.87 -16.88 27.87
C GLY A 166 -22.49 -16.37 29.26
N LYS A 167 -21.47 -15.51 29.38
CA LYS A 167 -21.10 -14.90 30.67
C LYS A 167 -22.19 -13.96 31.17
N SER A 168 -22.30 -13.83 32.49
CA SER A 168 -23.28 -12.94 33.12
C SER A 168 -22.94 -11.46 32.92
N LEU A 169 -23.98 -10.60 32.96
CA LEU A 169 -23.82 -9.15 32.81
C LEU A 169 -22.79 -8.56 33.79
N SER A 170 -22.81 -8.99 35.05
CA SER A 170 -21.84 -8.54 36.07
C SER A 170 -20.39 -8.93 35.74
N HIS A 171 -20.17 -10.14 35.19
CA HIS A 171 -18.83 -10.56 34.78
C HIS A 171 -18.34 -9.75 33.58
N ILE A 172 -19.20 -9.57 32.57
CA ILE A 172 -18.89 -8.77 31.38
C ILE A 172 -18.58 -7.33 31.76
N TYR A 173 -19.39 -6.72 32.63
CA TYR A 173 -19.17 -5.36 33.12
C TYR A 173 -17.81 -5.21 33.84
N LYS A 174 -17.49 -6.11 34.77
CA LYS A 174 -16.20 -6.08 35.49
C LYS A 174 -15.01 -6.24 34.54
N THR A 175 -15.08 -7.16 33.58
CA THR A 175 -14.01 -7.31 32.59
C THR A 175 -13.93 -6.10 31.66
N ALA A 176 -15.05 -5.51 31.26
CA ALA A 176 -15.07 -4.29 30.48
C ALA A 176 -14.41 -3.11 31.23
N GLN A 177 -14.64 -2.98 32.54
CA GLN A 177 -13.93 -2.01 33.38
C GLN A 177 -12.42 -2.24 33.34
N THR A 178 -11.97 -3.48 33.52
CA THR A 178 -10.54 -3.83 33.41
C THR A 178 -9.96 -3.46 32.05
N VAL A 179 -10.70 -3.71 30.95
CA VAL A 179 -10.25 -3.31 29.61
C VAL A 179 -10.11 -1.80 29.51
N VAL A 180 -11.09 -1.03 29.97
CA VAL A 180 -11.03 0.45 29.95
C VAL A 180 -9.82 0.97 30.74
N GLU A 181 -9.61 0.46 31.96
CA GLU A 181 -8.50 0.86 32.84
C GLU A 181 -7.10 0.51 32.27
N ASN A 182 -7.04 -0.46 31.36
CA ASN A 182 -5.81 -0.96 30.75
C ASN A 182 -5.66 -0.60 29.27
N THR A 183 -6.50 0.30 28.74
CA THR A 183 -6.44 0.77 27.36
C THR A 183 -5.99 2.22 27.31
N PHE A 184 -4.98 2.49 26.48
CA PHE A 184 -4.42 3.84 26.31
C PHE A 184 -4.24 4.15 24.83
N SER A 185 -4.71 5.30 24.40
CA SER A 185 -4.80 5.66 22.98
C SER A 185 -4.26 7.06 22.70
N LEU A 186 -3.60 7.21 21.55
CA LEU A 186 -3.12 8.51 21.08
C LEU A 186 -3.12 8.57 19.56
N GLY A 187 -3.64 9.67 19.01
CA GLY A 187 -3.66 9.96 17.57
C GLY A 187 -2.60 10.98 17.14
N LEU A 188 -2.29 10.98 15.85
CA LEU A 188 -1.56 12.05 15.16
C LEU A 188 -2.16 12.25 13.77
N SER A 189 -2.42 13.50 13.41
CA SER A 189 -3.09 13.84 12.15
C SER A 189 -2.31 14.88 11.36
N LEU A 190 -2.20 14.65 10.06
CA LEU A 190 -1.61 15.58 9.08
C LEU A 190 -2.61 16.68 8.70
N THR A 191 -3.90 16.37 8.76
CA THR A 191 -4.98 17.29 8.40
C THR A 191 -6.16 17.09 9.35
N GLU A 192 -7.01 18.11 9.47
CA GLU A 192 -8.29 17.98 10.14
C GLU A 192 -9.30 17.20 9.28
N CYS A 193 -10.34 16.65 9.91
CA CYS A 193 -11.48 16.13 9.18
C CYS A 193 -12.31 17.29 8.60
N GLN A 194 -12.83 17.11 7.40
CA GLN A 194 -13.82 18.00 6.82
C GLN A 194 -15.21 17.42 7.06
N ARG A 195 -16.08 18.24 7.62
CA ARG A 195 -17.51 17.92 7.75
C ARG A 195 -18.19 18.08 6.38
N PHE A 196 -19.36 17.48 6.20
CA PHE A 196 -20.15 17.58 4.96
C PHE A 196 -20.80 18.97 4.73
N VAL A 197 -20.31 20.01 5.41
CA VAL A 197 -20.71 21.42 5.32
C VAL A 197 -19.58 22.24 4.67
N ASP A 198 -19.77 23.55 4.56
CA ASP A 198 -18.77 24.45 3.95
C ASP A 198 -17.38 24.35 4.61
N ALA A 199 -16.35 24.51 3.80
CA ALA A 199 -14.97 24.38 4.25
C ALA A 199 -14.63 25.45 5.29
N THR A 200 -14.12 25.02 6.44
CA THR A 200 -13.53 25.90 7.45
C THR A 200 -12.04 26.07 7.18
N GLU A 201 -11.47 27.22 7.58
CA GLU A 201 -10.01 27.37 7.61
C GLU A 201 -9.39 26.28 8.50
N THR A 202 -8.31 25.65 8.02
CA THR A 202 -7.55 24.65 8.78
C THR A 202 -6.63 25.36 9.77
N ARG A 203 -6.55 24.86 11.00
CA ARG A 203 -5.53 25.32 11.97
C ARG A 203 -4.17 24.65 11.77
N ILE A 204 -4.13 23.57 11.01
CA ILE A 204 -2.90 22.83 10.68
C ILE A 204 -2.40 23.32 9.33
N GLY A 205 -1.25 23.99 9.30
CA GLY A 205 -0.59 24.41 8.06
C GLY A 205 0.24 23.31 7.41
N ASP A 206 0.69 23.52 6.17
CA ASP A 206 1.40 22.53 5.33
C ASP A 206 2.69 21.94 5.92
N LYS A 207 3.28 22.60 6.93
CA LYS A 207 4.51 22.18 7.61
C LYS A 207 4.26 21.69 9.04
N GLN A 208 3.01 21.46 9.40
CA GLN A 208 2.58 21.11 10.75
C GLN A 208 1.76 19.83 10.74
N VAL A 209 1.71 19.18 11.89
CA VAL A 209 0.82 18.07 12.20
C VAL A 209 0.31 18.25 13.62
N GLU A 210 -0.81 17.62 13.97
CA GLU A 210 -1.42 17.75 15.27
C GLU A 210 -1.42 16.43 16.03
N LEU A 211 -0.74 16.42 17.18
CA LEU A 211 -0.70 15.30 18.10
C LEU A 211 -1.94 15.35 19.00
N GLY A 212 -2.69 14.26 19.05
CA GLY A 212 -3.86 14.10 19.91
C GLY A 212 -5.12 14.76 19.36
N LEU A 213 -5.21 15.03 18.05
CA LEU A 213 -6.43 15.55 17.42
C LEU A 213 -7.62 14.62 17.73
N GLY A 214 -8.74 15.20 18.16
CA GLY A 214 -9.95 14.45 18.50
C GLY A 214 -10.68 13.91 17.27
N ILE A 215 -11.47 12.85 17.43
CA ILE A 215 -12.16 12.18 16.32
C ILE A 215 -13.32 13.01 15.73
N HIS A 216 -13.75 14.09 16.39
CA HIS A 216 -14.72 15.05 15.83
C HIS A 216 -14.04 16.36 15.37
N GLY A 217 -12.70 16.37 15.30
CA GLY A 217 -11.89 17.55 14.95
C GLY A 217 -11.52 18.45 16.13
N GLU A 218 -11.81 18.05 17.37
CA GLU A 218 -11.47 18.83 18.56
C GLU A 218 -9.95 18.99 18.70
N SER A 219 -9.51 20.17 19.17
CA SER A 219 -8.10 20.45 19.39
C SER A 219 -7.37 19.35 20.14
N GLY A 220 -6.20 19.01 19.64
CA GLY A 220 -5.30 18.04 20.23
C GLY A 220 -4.41 18.65 21.31
N ALA A 221 -3.43 17.86 21.72
CA ALA A 221 -2.50 18.24 22.76
C ALA A 221 -1.51 19.31 22.27
N LYS A 222 -0.96 19.12 21.06
CA LYS A 222 0.13 19.95 20.52
C LYS A 222 0.13 19.93 18.99
N ILE A 223 0.40 21.09 18.39
CA ILE A 223 0.81 21.19 16.99
C ILE A 223 2.34 21.12 16.94
N ILE A 224 2.87 20.22 16.12
CA ILE A 224 4.31 19.98 15.98
C ILE A 224 4.73 20.07 14.50
N PRO A 225 6.02 20.30 14.20
CA PRO A 225 6.49 20.33 12.82
C PRO A 225 6.29 18.99 12.10
N TYR A 226 5.92 19.04 10.82
CA TYR A 226 5.89 17.88 9.94
C TYR A 226 7.31 17.33 9.74
N LYS A 227 7.48 16.02 9.91
CA LYS A 227 8.75 15.28 9.86
C LYS A 227 8.53 13.92 9.19
N THR A 228 9.59 13.11 9.10
CA THR A 228 9.49 11.75 8.56
C THR A 228 8.54 10.88 9.38
N ALA A 229 7.95 9.87 8.75
CA ALA A 229 7.05 8.93 9.42
C ALA A 229 7.69 8.27 10.65
N ASP A 230 9.00 7.96 10.61
CA ASP A 230 9.75 7.44 11.74
C ASP A 230 9.68 8.37 12.96
N VAL A 231 9.90 9.67 12.77
CA VAL A 231 9.88 10.66 13.85
C VAL A 231 8.45 10.85 14.38
N LEU A 232 7.47 11.00 13.51
CA LEU A 232 6.08 11.21 13.91
C LEU A 232 5.51 10.00 14.64
N THR A 233 5.79 8.79 14.15
CA THR A 233 5.38 7.54 14.79
C THR A 233 6.04 7.36 16.14
N LYS A 234 7.34 7.69 16.24
CA LYS A 234 8.07 7.65 17.52
C LYS A 234 7.46 8.62 18.55
N ASN A 235 7.06 9.83 18.13
CA ASN A 235 6.42 10.79 19.03
C ASN A 235 5.13 10.23 19.68
N VAL A 236 4.33 9.49 18.92
CA VAL A 236 3.12 8.82 19.46
C VAL A 236 3.51 7.65 20.36
N ALA A 237 4.42 6.79 19.90
CA ALA A 237 4.85 5.60 20.62
C ALA A 237 5.55 5.90 21.96
N ASP A 238 6.36 6.96 22.03
CA ASP A 238 7.05 7.39 23.24
C ASP A 238 6.08 7.86 24.33
N VAL A 239 4.95 8.47 23.95
CA VAL A 239 3.92 8.90 24.92
C VAL A 239 3.15 7.71 25.49
N LEU A 240 2.93 6.66 24.68
CA LEU A 240 2.27 5.42 25.11
C LEU A 240 3.19 4.49 25.91
N TYR A 241 4.50 4.53 25.65
CA TYR A 241 5.47 3.59 26.24
C TYR A 241 5.46 3.54 27.78
N PRO A 242 5.35 4.65 28.54
CA PRO A 242 5.32 4.61 30.00
C PRO A 242 4.21 3.74 30.60
N TYR A 243 3.08 3.59 29.91
CA TYR A 243 1.96 2.75 30.34
C TYR A 243 2.22 1.27 30.06
N ALA A 244 2.95 0.96 28.97
CA ALA A 244 3.34 -0.40 28.58
C ALA A 244 4.58 -0.94 29.30
N GLN A 245 5.47 -0.07 29.77
CA GLN A 245 6.82 -0.48 30.18
C GLN A 245 6.83 -1.43 31.39
N LYS A 246 5.94 -1.22 32.37
CA LYS A 246 5.87 -2.01 33.62
C LYS A 246 5.01 -3.26 33.49
N HIS A 247 4.21 -3.38 32.43
CA HIS A 247 3.37 -4.55 32.20
C HIS A 247 4.25 -5.76 31.87
N LYS A 248 3.96 -6.88 32.55
CA LYS A 248 4.66 -8.16 32.36
C LYS A 248 3.92 -9.12 31.44
N GLY A 249 2.64 -8.86 31.17
CA GLY A 249 1.82 -9.68 30.28
C GLY A 249 1.95 -9.28 28.82
N SER A 250 1.14 -9.95 27.98
CA SER A 250 1.00 -9.62 26.56
C SER A 250 0.45 -8.21 26.38
N ILE A 251 0.83 -7.53 25.30
CA ILE A 251 0.26 -6.24 24.90
C ILE A 251 -0.27 -6.38 23.48
N ALA A 252 -1.52 -5.96 23.28
CA ALA A 252 -2.08 -5.76 21.95
C ALA A 252 -2.00 -4.29 21.55
N ILE A 253 -1.80 -4.02 20.27
CA ILE A 253 -1.93 -2.69 19.69
C ILE A 253 -2.96 -2.68 18.57
N LEU A 254 -3.80 -1.66 18.58
CA LEU A 254 -4.65 -1.30 17.45
C LEU A 254 -3.95 -0.20 16.66
N VAL A 255 -3.66 -0.47 15.38
CA VAL A 255 -3.16 0.53 14.44
C VAL A 255 -4.33 1.00 13.58
N ASN A 256 -4.91 2.13 13.98
CA ASN A 256 -6.11 2.69 13.38
C ASN A 256 -5.76 3.77 12.35
N ASN A 257 -6.39 3.70 11.18
CA ASN A 257 -6.41 4.76 10.19
C ASN A 257 -7.59 5.71 10.48
N LEU A 258 -7.32 7.01 10.61
CA LEU A 258 -8.36 7.99 10.93
C LEU A 258 -9.21 8.39 9.72
N GLY A 259 -8.89 7.92 8.51
CA GLY A 259 -9.72 8.17 7.33
C GLY A 259 -8.97 7.91 6.04
N THR A 260 -8.16 8.87 5.58
CA THR A 260 -7.63 8.89 4.21
C THR A 260 -6.17 8.50 4.05
N ALA A 261 -5.48 8.11 5.13
CA ALA A 261 -4.11 7.62 4.97
C ALA A 261 -4.12 6.38 4.06
N THR A 262 -3.27 6.35 3.04
CA THR A 262 -3.25 5.21 2.10
C THR A 262 -2.73 3.95 2.78
N PRO A 263 -3.06 2.74 2.27
CA PRO A 263 -2.46 1.50 2.77
C PRO A 263 -0.93 1.52 2.74
N LEU A 264 -0.33 2.21 1.77
CA LEU A 264 1.12 2.40 1.68
C LEU A 264 1.65 3.21 2.87
N GLU A 265 1.04 4.37 3.16
CA GLU A 265 1.41 5.20 4.32
C GLU A 265 1.23 4.45 5.64
N MET A 266 0.12 3.73 5.79
CA MET A 266 -0.13 2.94 7.00
C MET A 266 0.90 1.82 7.19
N ASN A 267 1.36 1.17 6.12
CA ASN A 267 2.46 0.20 6.21
C ASN A 267 3.79 0.86 6.63
N ILE A 268 4.05 2.09 6.18
CA ILE A 268 5.22 2.87 6.62
C ILE A 268 5.10 3.17 8.13
N VAL A 269 3.92 3.60 8.60
CA VAL A 269 3.66 3.85 10.04
C VAL A 269 3.83 2.57 10.86
N THR A 270 3.32 1.43 10.39
CA THR A 270 3.48 0.13 11.07
C THR A 270 4.95 -0.30 11.13
N GLN A 271 5.72 -0.11 10.05
CA GLN A 271 7.16 -0.36 10.03
C GLN A 271 7.92 0.58 10.97
N ALA A 272 7.57 1.86 11.02
CA ALA A 272 8.14 2.82 11.95
C ALA A 272 7.85 2.42 13.40
N LEU A 273 6.61 2.00 13.71
CA LEU A 273 6.21 1.47 15.01
C LEU A 273 7.06 0.26 15.41
N ALA A 274 7.28 -0.69 14.50
CA ALA A 274 8.11 -1.88 14.75
C ALA A 274 9.54 -1.53 15.20
N ASN A 275 10.07 -0.38 14.77
CA ASN A 275 11.40 0.10 15.12
C ASN A 275 11.44 0.82 16.50
N THR A 276 10.30 1.14 17.11
CA THR A 276 10.23 1.82 18.42
C THR A 276 10.43 0.87 19.61
N THR A 277 10.72 1.42 20.79
CA THR A 277 10.78 0.64 22.05
C THR A 277 9.42 0.04 22.42
N LEU A 278 8.33 0.75 22.12
CA LEU A 278 6.97 0.22 22.29
C LEU A 278 6.71 -0.97 21.38
N GLY A 279 7.01 -0.85 20.08
CA GLY A 279 6.81 -1.91 19.09
C GLY A 279 7.48 -3.24 19.45
N LYS A 280 8.65 -3.19 20.11
CA LYS A 280 9.37 -4.37 20.61
C LYS A 280 8.66 -5.11 21.76
N LYS A 281 7.70 -4.48 22.44
CA LYS A 281 6.90 -5.09 23.53
C LYS A 281 5.54 -5.60 23.06
N ILE A 282 5.09 -5.22 21.86
CA ILE A 282 3.79 -5.63 21.34
C ILE A 282 3.84 -7.11 20.93
N LYS A 283 2.85 -7.88 21.38
CA LYS A 283 2.65 -9.27 20.97
C LYS A 283 1.63 -9.38 19.85
N TYR A 284 0.53 -8.63 19.94
CA TYR A 284 -0.57 -8.71 18.99
C TYR A 284 -0.85 -7.38 18.31
N ILE A 285 -1.23 -7.42 17.04
CA ILE A 285 -1.66 -6.27 16.25
C ILE A 285 -3.06 -6.49 15.70
N VAL A 286 -3.89 -5.44 15.78
CA VAL A 286 -5.13 -5.28 15.04
C VAL A 286 -4.94 -4.13 14.05
N GLY A 287 -5.25 -4.36 12.77
CA GLY A 287 -4.91 -3.43 11.69
C GLY A 287 -3.53 -3.71 11.06
N PRO A 288 -2.93 -2.75 10.32
CA PRO A 288 -3.42 -1.40 10.09
C PRO A 288 -4.72 -1.36 9.27
N ALA A 289 -5.75 -0.68 9.77
CA ALA A 289 -7.04 -0.58 9.10
C ALA A 289 -7.84 0.66 9.57
N PRO A 290 -8.80 1.17 8.79
CA PRO A 290 -9.80 2.09 9.30
C PRO A 290 -10.73 1.36 10.27
N ILE A 291 -10.68 1.70 11.56
CA ILE A 291 -11.41 0.99 12.62
C ILE A 291 -12.36 1.95 13.33
N MET A 292 -11.86 3.12 13.72
CA MET A 292 -12.66 4.25 14.20
C MET A 292 -12.12 5.50 13.52
N THR A 293 -12.77 5.89 12.43
CA THR A 293 -12.32 7.01 11.60
C THR A 293 -12.78 8.35 12.17
N ALA A 294 -12.40 9.42 11.50
CA ALA A 294 -12.90 10.78 11.66
C ALA A 294 -13.12 11.34 10.25
N LEU A 295 -14.13 10.81 9.56
CA LEU A 295 -14.43 11.09 8.15
C LEU A 295 -13.18 10.94 7.26
N ASN A 296 -12.74 12.04 6.64
CA ASN A 296 -11.61 12.08 5.73
C ASN A 296 -10.31 12.59 6.40
N MET A 297 -10.19 12.49 7.73
CA MET A 297 -8.97 12.88 8.43
C MET A 297 -7.77 12.07 7.93
N ASN A 298 -6.73 12.76 7.44
CA ASN A 298 -5.45 12.11 7.18
C ASN A 298 -4.66 12.02 8.48
N GLY A 299 -4.60 10.82 9.07
CA GLY A 299 -3.89 10.56 10.31
C GLY A 299 -4.01 9.11 10.74
N PHE A 300 -3.36 8.78 11.85
CA PHE A 300 -3.43 7.47 12.47
C PHE A 300 -3.59 7.60 13.99
N SER A 301 -4.05 6.54 14.64
CA SER A 301 -3.96 6.41 16.10
C SER A 301 -3.47 5.03 16.51
N PHE A 302 -2.78 5.00 17.65
CA PHE A 302 -2.42 3.77 18.34
C PHE A 302 -3.24 3.63 19.60
N SER A 303 -3.80 2.45 19.81
CA SER A 303 -4.42 2.06 21.10
C SER A 303 -3.72 0.83 21.61
N ILE A 304 -3.08 0.89 22.77
CA ILE A 304 -2.51 -0.28 23.44
C ILE A 304 -3.51 -0.83 24.45
N LEU A 305 -3.59 -2.15 24.56
CA LEU A 305 -4.31 -2.86 25.61
C LEU A 305 -3.32 -3.75 26.37
N LEU A 306 -3.21 -3.53 27.68
CA LEU A 306 -2.43 -4.39 28.57
C LEU A 306 -3.27 -5.63 28.90
N LEU A 307 -2.85 -6.80 28.42
CA LEU A 307 -3.65 -8.02 28.52
C LEU A 307 -3.36 -8.79 29.80
N ASP A 308 -4.44 -9.29 30.39
CA ASP A 308 -4.44 -10.44 31.30
C ASP A 308 -4.88 -11.72 30.56
N LYS A 309 -4.96 -12.86 31.26
CA LYS A 309 -5.33 -14.14 30.64
C LYS A 309 -6.75 -14.14 30.06
N THR A 310 -7.69 -13.44 30.70
CA THR A 310 -9.10 -13.43 30.30
C THR A 310 -9.29 -12.59 29.04
N THR A 311 -8.76 -11.37 29.07
CA THR A 311 -8.79 -10.41 27.96
C THR A 311 -7.98 -10.91 26.77
N GLU A 312 -6.81 -11.54 26.97
CA GLU A 312 -6.04 -12.16 25.88
C GLU A 312 -6.85 -13.26 25.19
N LYS A 313 -7.44 -14.20 25.95
CA LYS A 313 -8.25 -15.29 25.39
C LYS A 313 -9.44 -14.76 24.59
N ALA A 314 -10.14 -13.74 25.09
CA ALA A 314 -11.32 -13.17 24.43
C ALA A 314 -10.96 -12.35 23.18
N LEU A 315 -9.84 -11.63 23.22
CA LEU A 315 -9.37 -10.80 22.11
C LEU A 315 -9.05 -11.66 20.87
N ILE A 316 -8.29 -12.75 21.05
CA ILE A 316 -7.79 -13.58 19.94
C ILE A 316 -8.84 -14.51 19.32
N GLN A 317 -10.05 -14.60 19.87
CA GLN A 317 -11.12 -15.38 19.23
C GLN A 317 -11.51 -14.75 17.89
N SER A 318 -11.52 -15.55 16.83
CA SER A 318 -12.00 -15.15 15.52
C SER A 318 -13.51 -14.88 15.53
N ASN A 319 -13.96 -14.02 14.63
CA ASN A 319 -15.37 -13.79 14.31
C ASN A 319 -15.50 -13.46 12.81
N ASP A 320 -16.72 -13.55 12.28
CA ASP A 320 -17.00 -13.36 10.85
C ASP A 320 -17.41 -11.91 10.52
N ILE A 321 -16.92 -10.94 11.29
CA ILE A 321 -17.27 -9.52 11.11
C ILE A 321 -16.26 -8.89 10.15
N SER A 322 -16.70 -8.53 8.94
CA SER A 322 -15.83 -8.00 7.88
C SER A 322 -15.05 -6.74 8.27
N ALA A 323 -15.64 -5.87 9.10
CA ALA A 323 -14.98 -4.65 9.58
C ALA A 323 -13.91 -4.92 10.66
N TRP A 324 -13.90 -6.11 11.28
CA TRP A 324 -12.88 -6.52 12.24
C TRP A 324 -11.78 -7.31 11.51
N PRO A 325 -10.57 -6.76 11.33
CA PRO A 325 -9.52 -7.40 10.53
C PRO A 325 -8.87 -8.62 11.21
N GLY A 326 -9.38 -9.03 12.39
CA GLY A 326 -8.77 -10.06 13.21
C GLY A 326 -7.57 -9.55 14.03
N VAL A 327 -6.94 -10.49 14.73
CA VAL A 327 -5.79 -10.26 15.59
C VAL A 327 -4.64 -11.11 15.07
N ASN A 328 -3.52 -10.49 14.74
CA ASN A 328 -2.31 -11.18 14.28
C ASN A 328 -1.18 -11.04 15.31
N GLU A 329 -0.22 -11.95 15.30
CA GLU A 329 1.04 -11.72 16.01
C GLU A 329 1.82 -10.59 15.35
N PHE A 330 2.29 -9.64 16.16
CA PHE A 330 3.08 -8.52 15.67
C PHE A 330 4.56 -8.92 15.55
N ASN A 331 4.95 -9.35 14.35
CA ASN A 331 6.34 -9.65 14.08
C ASN A 331 7.14 -8.38 13.78
N SER A 332 7.78 -7.82 14.80
CA SER A 332 8.69 -6.67 14.63
C SER A 332 10.02 -7.03 13.93
N ARG A 333 10.26 -8.31 13.61
CA ARG A 333 11.47 -8.76 12.90
C ARG A 333 11.18 -8.99 11.42
N LYS A 334 12.18 -8.70 10.58
CA LYS A 334 12.12 -8.99 9.14
C LYS A 334 11.99 -10.50 8.93
N SER A 335 10.90 -10.94 8.32
CA SER A 335 10.78 -12.31 7.79
C SER A 335 11.33 -12.33 6.37
N LEU A 336 12.44 -13.06 6.18
CA LEU A 336 13.07 -13.21 4.87
C LEU A 336 12.99 -14.68 4.47
N VAL A 337 12.47 -14.94 3.28
CA VAL A 337 12.58 -16.25 2.64
C VAL A 337 13.88 -16.27 1.83
N LYS A 338 14.54 -17.42 1.81
CA LYS A 338 15.80 -17.60 1.05
C LYS A 338 15.54 -17.33 -0.44
N MET A 339 16.32 -16.43 -1.02
CA MET A 339 16.29 -16.14 -2.45
C MET A 339 16.69 -17.41 -3.26
N PRO A 340 15.97 -17.74 -4.34
CA PRO A 340 16.39 -18.82 -5.23
C PRO A 340 17.70 -18.46 -5.93
N LYS A 341 18.55 -19.47 -6.18
CA LYS A 341 19.80 -19.26 -6.91
C LYS A 341 19.49 -19.04 -8.38
N LEU A 342 19.73 -17.83 -8.89
CA LEU A 342 19.60 -17.54 -10.32
C LEU A 342 20.70 -18.24 -11.13
N PRO A 343 20.44 -18.67 -12.37
CA PRO A 343 21.46 -19.27 -13.26
C PRO A 343 22.65 -18.35 -13.49
N ALA A 344 23.84 -18.87 -13.80
CA ALA A 344 24.95 -18.01 -14.21
C ALA A 344 24.65 -17.29 -15.54
N THR A 345 25.04 -16.02 -15.67
CA THR A 345 24.97 -15.25 -16.92
C THR A 345 25.98 -15.74 -17.92
N ILE A 346 27.24 -15.89 -17.51
CA ILE A 346 28.30 -16.42 -18.35
C ILE A 346 28.10 -17.92 -18.54
N LYS A 347 28.00 -18.32 -19.80
CA LYS A 347 27.93 -19.71 -20.25
C LYS A 347 29.32 -20.14 -20.72
N GLY A 348 29.66 -21.41 -20.53
CA GLY A 348 30.95 -21.96 -20.98
C GLY A 348 32.15 -21.56 -20.11
N LYS A 349 33.34 -21.97 -20.56
CA LYS A 349 34.62 -21.73 -19.87
C LYS A 349 35.28 -20.48 -20.44
N ALA A 350 35.85 -19.65 -19.55
CA ALA A 350 36.66 -18.51 -19.96
C ALA A 350 37.74 -18.93 -20.96
N SER A 351 37.88 -18.16 -22.03
CA SER A 351 38.89 -18.39 -23.06
C SER A 351 39.35 -17.07 -23.68
N HIS A 352 40.51 -17.08 -24.32
CA HIS A 352 41.12 -15.89 -24.89
C HIS A 352 41.13 -15.95 -26.42
N ASP A 353 40.66 -14.87 -27.05
CA ASP A 353 40.78 -14.61 -28.48
C ASP A 353 40.97 -13.10 -28.65
N SER A 354 42.11 -12.67 -29.18
CA SER A 354 42.48 -11.25 -29.23
C SER A 354 41.57 -10.45 -30.15
N SER A 355 41.21 -11.02 -31.31
CA SER A 355 40.31 -10.35 -32.27
C SER A 355 38.92 -10.10 -31.68
N THR A 356 38.34 -11.12 -31.04
CA THR A 356 37.02 -11.03 -30.39
C THR A 356 37.07 -10.09 -29.18
N ALA A 357 38.14 -10.18 -28.36
CA ALA A 357 38.34 -9.26 -27.24
C ALA A 357 38.43 -7.80 -27.72
N ASP A 358 39.13 -7.54 -28.82
CA ASP A 358 39.30 -6.21 -29.38
C ASP A 358 37.98 -5.65 -29.91
N ILE A 359 37.16 -6.45 -30.59
CA ILE A 359 35.82 -6.02 -31.05
C ILE A 359 34.92 -5.63 -29.87
N ILE A 360 34.84 -6.48 -28.84
CA ILE A 360 34.05 -6.20 -27.63
C ILE A 360 34.59 -4.94 -26.94
N THR A 361 35.91 -4.83 -26.80
CA THR A 361 36.53 -3.71 -26.11
C THR A 361 36.31 -2.39 -26.83
N LYS A 362 36.52 -2.36 -28.15
CA LYS A 362 36.29 -1.17 -28.98
C LYS A 362 34.82 -0.73 -28.92
N THR A 363 33.90 -1.69 -29.07
CA THR A 363 32.45 -1.43 -29.03
C THR A 363 32.04 -0.86 -27.67
N SER A 364 32.44 -1.51 -26.57
CA SER A 364 32.08 -1.05 -25.23
C SER A 364 32.68 0.31 -24.89
N LYS A 365 33.93 0.58 -25.30
CA LYS A 365 34.56 1.89 -25.10
C LYS A 365 33.85 3.00 -25.87
N LEU A 366 33.42 2.73 -27.10
CA LEU A 366 32.61 3.68 -27.89
C LEU A 366 31.31 4.01 -27.15
N LEU A 367 30.55 2.99 -26.75
CA LEU A 367 29.24 3.17 -26.09
C LEU A 367 29.34 3.96 -24.79
N ILE A 368 30.43 3.78 -24.04
CA ILE A 368 30.75 4.59 -22.86
C ILE A 368 31.08 6.04 -23.25
N ALA A 369 31.87 6.23 -24.32
CA ALA A 369 32.30 7.57 -24.74
C ALA A 369 31.14 8.42 -25.30
N ILE A 370 30.18 7.80 -25.99
CA ILE A 370 29.02 8.51 -26.57
C ILE A 370 27.84 8.64 -25.61
N GLU A 371 27.97 8.24 -24.34
CA GLU A 371 26.89 8.20 -23.35
C GLU A 371 26.08 9.51 -23.31
N LYS A 372 26.76 10.64 -23.10
CA LYS A 372 26.10 11.95 -23.02
C LYS A 372 25.44 12.35 -24.34
N GLU A 373 26.14 12.15 -25.46
CA GLU A 373 25.64 12.51 -26.80
C GLU A 373 24.36 11.75 -27.13
N MET A 374 24.30 10.46 -26.77
CA MET A 374 23.13 9.62 -27.04
C MET A 374 21.96 9.93 -26.10
N ASN A 375 22.22 10.29 -24.84
CA ASN A 375 21.18 10.81 -23.95
C ASN A 375 20.60 12.14 -24.46
N ASP A 376 21.46 13.06 -24.92
CA ASP A 376 21.03 14.35 -25.49
C ASP A 376 20.21 14.15 -26.78
N LEU A 377 20.52 13.12 -27.57
CA LEU A 377 19.74 12.73 -28.74
C LEU A 377 18.38 12.12 -28.35
N ASP A 378 18.41 11.17 -27.42
CA ASP A 378 17.21 10.46 -26.94
C ASP A 378 16.24 11.40 -26.22
N ALA A 379 16.73 12.37 -25.46
CA ALA A 379 15.89 13.38 -24.79
C ALA A 379 15.02 14.20 -25.77
N LYS A 380 15.37 14.24 -27.07
CA LYS A 380 14.57 14.92 -28.10
C LYS A 380 13.34 14.09 -28.51
N VAL A 381 13.41 12.77 -28.41
CA VAL A 381 12.42 11.82 -29.00
C VAL A 381 12.09 10.65 -28.08
N GLY A 382 12.43 10.75 -26.80
CA GLY A 382 12.41 9.71 -25.79
C GLY A 382 12.57 10.32 -24.39
N ASP A 383 13.15 9.58 -23.45
CA ASP A 383 13.33 9.98 -22.05
C ASP A 383 14.77 10.36 -21.69
N GLY A 384 15.70 10.26 -22.64
CA GLY A 384 17.06 10.77 -22.49
C GLY A 384 17.96 9.86 -21.69
N ASP A 385 17.70 8.55 -21.70
CA ASP A 385 18.45 7.56 -20.93
C ASP A 385 19.15 6.50 -21.79
N ALA A 386 18.89 6.47 -23.11
CA ALA A 386 19.43 5.45 -24.01
C ALA A 386 20.95 5.32 -23.90
N GLY A 387 21.69 6.43 -23.96
CA GLY A 387 23.15 6.45 -23.81
C GLY A 387 23.60 5.85 -22.49
N SER A 388 22.96 6.21 -21.37
CA SER A 388 23.27 5.65 -20.05
C SER A 388 22.95 4.16 -19.96
N THR A 389 21.85 3.68 -20.57
CA THR A 389 21.53 2.25 -20.65
C THR A 389 22.65 1.46 -21.36
N PHE A 390 23.06 1.91 -22.55
CA PHE A 390 24.10 1.23 -23.33
C PHE A 390 25.49 1.34 -22.69
N ALA A 391 25.81 2.47 -22.06
CA ALA A 391 27.07 2.67 -21.35
C ALA A 391 27.16 1.79 -20.10
N ALA A 392 26.08 1.66 -19.32
CA ALA A 392 26.04 0.79 -18.14
C ALA A 392 26.28 -0.68 -18.52
N ALA A 393 25.57 -1.16 -19.55
CA ALA A 393 25.76 -2.50 -20.10
C ALA A 393 27.21 -2.74 -20.55
N SER A 394 27.80 -1.76 -21.25
CA SER A 394 29.16 -1.83 -21.78
C SER A 394 30.22 -1.85 -20.69
N LYS A 395 30.06 -1.05 -19.62
CA LYS A 395 30.93 -1.06 -18.44
C LYS A 395 30.91 -2.46 -17.78
N ASN A 396 29.73 -3.07 -17.67
CA ASN A 396 29.60 -4.41 -17.11
C ASN A 396 30.29 -5.47 -17.97
N ILE A 397 30.01 -5.50 -19.28
CA ILE A 397 30.64 -6.45 -20.22
C ILE A 397 32.17 -6.33 -20.20
N LEU A 398 32.72 -5.10 -20.18
CA LEU A 398 34.16 -4.88 -20.07
C LEU A 398 34.74 -5.43 -18.76
N SER A 399 34.05 -5.24 -17.64
CA SER A 399 34.52 -5.76 -16.34
C SER A 399 34.58 -7.29 -16.31
N GLU A 400 33.76 -7.96 -17.13
CA GLU A 400 33.65 -9.41 -17.22
C GLU A 400 34.43 -10.04 -18.39
N ILE A 401 35.11 -9.23 -19.21
CA ILE A 401 35.74 -9.69 -20.47
C ILE A 401 36.70 -10.87 -20.30
N LYS A 402 37.44 -10.93 -19.19
CA LYS A 402 38.39 -12.02 -18.89
C LYS A 402 37.71 -13.34 -18.55
N LYS A 403 36.43 -13.30 -18.17
CA LYS A 403 35.63 -14.48 -17.82
C LYS A 403 34.81 -15.00 -19.00
N LEU A 404 34.69 -14.21 -20.07
CA LEU A 404 33.91 -14.57 -21.26
C LEU A 404 34.58 -15.71 -22.05
N PRO A 405 33.78 -16.59 -22.67
CA PRO A 405 34.29 -17.70 -23.48
C PRO A 405 34.64 -17.23 -24.91
N LEU A 406 35.66 -16.37 -25.05
CA LEU A 406 35.92 -15.65 -26.31
C LEU A 406 36.19 -16.54 -27.55
N LYS A 407 36.56 -17.82 -27.37
CA LYS A 407 36.72 -18.78 -28.48
C LYS A 407 35.45 -19.53 -28.88
N ASP A 408 34.43 -19.54 -28.03
CA ASP A 408 33.17 -20.27 -28.25
C ASP A 408 32.07 -19.25 -28.55
N GLY A 409 31.79 -19.04 -29.84
CA GLY A 409 30.84 -18.01 -30.28
C GLY A 409 29.43 -18.21 -29.73
N ALA A 410 28.96 -19.47 -29.62
CA ALA A 410 27.62 -19.76 -29.09
C ALA A 410 27.54 -19.42 -27.59
N ALA A 411 28.55 -19.84 -26.81
CA ALA A 411 28.64 -19.52 -25.40
C ALA A 411 28.87 -18.02 -25.16
N LEU A 412 29.63 -17.35 -26.02
CA LEU A 412 29.91 -15.91 -25.93
C LEU A 412 28.64 -15.08 -26.16
N LEU A 413 27.93 -15.34 -27.26
CA LEU A 413 26.67 -14.66 -27.57
C LEU A 413 25.65 -14.87 -26.45
N SER A 414 25.49 -16.11 -25.96
CA SER A 414 24.61 -16.40 -24.83
C SER A 414 25.05 -15.69 -23.54
N SER A 415 26.35 -15.55 -23.30
CA SER A 415 26.90 -14.84 -22.13
C SER A 415 26.63 -13.33 -22.21
N ILE A 416 26.83 -12.72 -23.37
CA ILE A 416 26.50 -11.31 -23.62
C ILE A 416 24.99 -11.09 -23.43
N GLY A 417 24.15 -11.98 -23.98
CA GLY A 417 22.70 -11.93 -23.77
C GLY A 417 22.32 -11.99 -22.29
N GLY A 418 22.95 -12.87 -21.52
CA GLY A 418 22.75 -12.97 -20.08
C GLY A 418 23.18 -11.72 -19.30
N LEU A 419 24.31 -11.11 -19.65
CA LEU A 419 24.80 -9.88 -19.02
C LEU A 419 23.87 -8.70 -19.32
N LEU A 420 23.42 -8.57 -20.57
CA LEU A 420 22.45 -7.55 -20.97
C LEU A 420 21.13 -7.67 -20.20
N ALA A 421 20.59 -8.89 -20.03
CA ALA A 421 19.35 -9.11 -19.30
C ALA A 421 19.38 -8.66 -17.83
N ARG A 422 20.57 -8.61 -17.21
CA ARG A 422 20.71 -8.25 -15.79
C ARG A 422 20.97 -6.78 -15.55
N GLU A 423 21.64 -6.13 -16.49
CA GLU A 423 22.32 -4.86 -16.23
C GLU A 423 21.87 -3.75 -17.17
N ALA A 424 21.37 -4.09 -18.35
CA ALA A 424 20.73 -3.14 -19.25
C ALA A 424 19.25 -3.02 -18.85
N GLY A 425 18.92 -1.99 -18.07
CA GLY A 425 17.54 -1.64 -17.76
C GLY A 425 16.73 -1.27 -19.02
N GLY A 426 15.41 -1.22 -18.89
CA GLY A 426 14.51 -0.81 -19.97
C GLY A 426 14.34 -1.85 -21.10
N SER A 427 13.56 -1.48 -22.12
CA SER A 427 13.22 -2.38 -23.23
C SER A 427 14.42 -2.73 -24.12
N SER A 428 15.34 -1.79 -24.33
CA SER A 428 16.55 -1.99 -25.17
C SER A 428 17.45 -3.11 -24.65
N GLY A 429 17.64 -3.19 -23.33
CA GLY A 429 18.44 -4.26 -22.71
C GLY A 429 17.85 -5.64 -22.90
N VAL A 430 16.53 -5.76 -22.75
CA VAL A 430 15.78 -7.00 -22.96
C VAL A 430 15.81 -7.41 -24.44
N LEU A 431 15.56 -6.48 -25.37
CA LEU A 431 15.53 -6.76 -26.79
C LEU A 431 16.90 -7.25 -27.31
N LEU A 432 17.98 -6.57 -26.91
CA LEU A 432 19.33 -7.01 -27.29
C LEU A 432 19.70 -8.33 -26.60
N SER A 433 19.27 -8.55 -25.35
CA SER A 433 19.44 -9.86 -24.71
C SER A 433 18.79 -10.99 -25.53
N ILE A 434 17.56 -10.78 -26.00
CA ILE A 434 16.84 -11.73 -26.87
C ILE A 434 17.63 -11.97 -28.17
N LEU A 435 18.13 -10.91 -28.81
CA LEU A 435 18.95 -11.02 -30.01
C LEU A 435 20.17 -11.91 -29.77
N PHE A 436 20.93 -11.62 -28.71
CA PHE A 436 22.16 -12.34 -28.40
C PHE A 436 21.91 -13.81 -27.97
N PHE A 437 20.82 -14.10 -27.26
CA PHE A 437 20.43 -15.48 -26.97
C PHE A 437 20.02 -16.25 -28.23
N GLY A 438 19.17 -15.66 -29.09
CA GLY A 438 18.77 -16.27 -30.36
C GLY A 438 19.97 -16.50 -31.28
N ALA A 439 20.90 -15.56 -31.33
CA ALA A 439 22.15 -15.69 -32.07
C ALA A 439 23.04 -16.80 -31.50
N GLY A 440 23.17 -16.88 -30.16
CA GLY A 440 23.92 -17.93 -29.50
C GLY A 440 23.40 -19.33 -29.79
N GLU A 441 22.07 -19.51 -29.80
CA GLU A 441 21.44 -20.79 -30.18
C GLU A 441 21.72 -21.15 -31.64
N GLN A 442 21.56 -20.20 -32.59
CA GLN A 442 21.88 -20.44 -34.00
C GLN A 442 23.35 -20.81 -34.20
N HIS A 443 24.26 -20.15 -33.48
CA HIS A 443 25.70 -20.34 -33.61
C HIS A 443 26.19 -21.74 -33.17
N LYS A 444 25.39 -22.49 -32.42
CA LYS A 444 25.71 -23.90 -32.10
C LYS A 444 25.79 -24.79 -33.33
N THR A 445 25.00 -24.48 -34.37
CA THR A 445 24.88 -25.28 -35.59
C THR A 445 25.49 -24.57 -36.80
N GLU A 446 25.28 -23.26 -36.93
CA GLU A 446 25.80 -22.42 -38.01
C GLU A 446 26.89 -21.49 -37.46
N LYS A 447 28.16 -21.89 -37.58
CA LYS A 447 29.34 -21.18 -37.01
C LYS A 447 29.71 -19.92 -37.80
N HIS A 448 28.72 -19.12 -38.16
CA HIS A 448 28.86 -17.93 -38.98
C HIS A 448 28.22 -16.72 -38.30
N TRP A 449 29.03 -15.75 -37.88
CA TRP A 449 28.59 -14.61 -37.07
C TRP A 449 27.43 -13.81 -37.67
N GLY A 450 27.52 -13.44 -38.96
CA GLY A 450 26.46 -12.70 -39.65
C GLY A 450 25.11 -13.43 -39.64
N LYS A 451 25.08 -14.70 -40.09
CA LYS A 451 23.87 -15.54 -40.07
C LYS A 451 23.32 -15.75 -38.66
N SER A 452 24.17 -15.98 -37.66
CA SER A 452 23.75 -16.14 -36.27
C SER A 452 23.10 -14.86 -35.74
N LEU A 453 23.75 -13.70 -35.91
CA LEU A 453 23.21 -12.42 -35.45
C LEU A 453 21.92 -12.04 -36.18
N LEU A 454 21.83 -12.31 -37.48
CA LEU A 454 20.59 -12.11 -38.25
C LEU A 454 19.46 -12.99 -37.72
N LYS A 455 19.73 -14.25 -37.38
CA LYS A 455 18.72 -15.11 -36.73
C LYS A 455 18.32 -14.58 -35.35
N GLY A 456 19.28 -14.09 -34.57
CA GLY A 456 19.01 -13.40 -33.31
C GLY A 456 18.08 -12.20 -33.50
N LEU A 457 18.32 -11.40 -34.54
CA LEU A 457 17.47 -10.27 -34.88
C LEU A 457 16.04 -10.71 -35.21
N GLU A 458 15.84 -11.78 -35.98
CA GLU A 458 14.49 -12.32 -36.24
C GLU A 458 13.75 -12.69 -34.94
N VAL A 459 14.47 -13.32 -33.98
CA VAL A 459 13.90 -13.61 -32.67
C VAL A 459 13.53 -12.33 -31.94
N MET A 460 14.42 -11.33 -31.91
CA MET A 460 14.13 -10.02 -31.32
C MET A 460 12.91 -9.36 -31.96
N GLN A 461 12.77 -9.41 -33.28
CA GLN A 461 11.62 -8.88 -34.02
C GLN A 461 10.34 -9.65 -33.70
N SER A 462 10.40 -10.97 -33.47
CA SER A 462 9.22 -11.76 -33.09
C SER A 462 8.63 -11.36 -31.74
N TYR A 463 9.48 -10.93 -30.79
CA TYR A 463 9.05 -10.44 -29.48
C TYR A 463 8.73 -8.95 -29.47
N GLY A 464 9.54 -8.13 -30.15
CA GLY A 464 9.43 -6.68 -30.16
C GLY A 464 8.47 -6.12 -31.22
N GLY A 465 8.09 -6.90 -32.23
CA GLY A 465 7.18 -6.53 -33.32
C GLY A 465 7.74 -5.55 -34.36
N ALA A 466 8.82 -4.83 -34.06
CA ALA A 466 9.39 -3.80 -34.93
C ALA A 466 10.03 -4.40 -36.20
N GLN A 467 9.79 -3.75 -37.34
CA GLN A 467 10.35 -4.07 -38.66
C GLN A 467 11.11 -2.86 -39.22
N ILE A 468 11.83 -3.01 -40.33
CA ILE A 468 12.37 -1.84 -41.07
C ILE A 468 11.23 -0.84 -41.33
N GLY A 469 11.48 0.43 -41.04
CA GLY A 469 10.52 1.53 -41.08
C GLY A 469 9.89 1.86 -39.74
N ALA A 470 10.11 1.06 -38.69
CA ALA A 470 9.53 1.26 -37.37
C ALA A 470 10.19 2.38 -36.55
N ARG A 471 11.30 2.97 -37.02
CA ARG A 471 12.06 4.01 -36.32
C ARG A 471 12.64 3.48 -35.00
N THR A 472 13.40 2.40 -35.10
CA THR A 472 14.07 1.72 -33.99
C THR A 472 15.47 1.25 -34.41
N MET A 473 16.23 0.66 -33.49
CA MET A 473 17.51 0.01 -33.82
C MET A 473 17.43 -1.05 -34.93
N VAL A 474 16.26 -1.64 -35.18
CA VAL A 474 16.03 -2.60 -36.28
C VAL A 474 16.36 -1.98 -37.64
N ASP A 475 16.06 -0.69 -37.83
CA ASP A 475 16.30 0.03 -39.08
C ASP A 475 17.79 0.04 -39.48
N ALA A 476 18.70 0.04 -38.49
CA ALA A 476 20.13 -0.04 -38.71
C ALA A 476 20.67 -1.48 -38.61
N LEU A 477 20.15 -2.29 -37.67
CA LEU A 477 20.59 -3.68 -37.45
C LEU A 477 20.30 -4.57 -38.64
N GLU A 478 19.07 -4.59 -39.14
CA GLU A 478 18.66 -5.53 -40.19
C GLU A 478 19.49 -5.40 -41.48
N PRO A 479 19.65 -4.21 -42.09
CA PRO A 479 20.45 -4.09 -43.30
C PRO A 479 21.95 -4.35 -43.06
N ALA A 480 22.47 -4.08 -41.86
CA ALA A 480 23.87 -4.36 -41.52
C ALA A 480 24.11 -5.87 -41.34
N LEU A 481 23.23 -6.55 -40.60
CA LEU A 481 23.36 -7.98 -40.34
C LEU A 481 23.09 -8.83 -41.58
N LYS A 482 22.21 -8.39 -42.50
CA LYS A 482 22.06 -9.01 -43.83
C LYS A 482 23.37 -8.93 -44.62
N ALA A 483 23.98 -7.75 -44.72
CA ALA A 483 25.26 -7.59 -45.41
C ALA A 483 26.39 -8.42 -44.76
N LEU A 484 26.40 -8.53 -43.42
CA LEU A 484 27.36 -9.37 -42.71
C LEU A 484 27.10 -10.87 -42.90
N ALA A 485 25.85 -11.28 -43.08
CA ALA A 485 25.49 -12.68 -43.39
C ALA A 485 25.85 -13.08 -44.83
N ASP A 486 25.96 -12.10 -45.72
CA ASP A 486 26.39 -12.23 -47.13
C ASP A 486 27.91 -12.00 -47.31
N ASP A 487 28.71 -12.07 -46.24
CA ASP A 487 30.17 -11.90 -46.22
C ASP A 487 30.69 -10.60 -46.86
N GLN A 488 29.90 -9.52 -46.81
CA GLN A 488 30.32 -8.21 -47.31
C GLN A 488 31.39 -7.59 -46.39
N THR A 489 32.19 -6.66 -46.93
CA THR A 489 33.22 -5.95 -46.15
C THR A 489 32.60 -5.10 -45.05
N LEU A 490 33.34 -4.87 -43.95
CA LEU A 490 32.87 -4.01 -42.85
C LEU A 490 32.51 -2.59 -43.31
N SER A 491 33.18 -2.07 -44.35
CA SER A 491 32.84 -0.79 -44.97
C SER A 491 31.42 -0.78 -45.55
N VAL A 492 31.03 -1.86 -46.24
CA VAL A 492 29.67 -2.03 -46.76
C VAL A 492 28.66 -2.17 -45.61
N VAL A 493 28.98 -2.99 -44.60
CA VAL A 493 28.13 -3.19 -43.42
C VAL A 493 27.86 -1.88 -42.68
N ALA A 494 28.91 -1.10 -42.38
CA ALA A 494 28.80 0.20 -41.72
C ALA A 494 27.96 1.19 -42.54
N LYS A 495 28.17 1.24 -43.86
CA LYS A 495 27.37 2.08 -44.75
C LYS A 495 25.88 1.71 -44.75
N LYS A 496 25.56 0.41 -44.67
CA LYS A 496 24.18 -0.08 -44.57
C LYS A 496 23.54 0.29 -43.23
N ALA A 497 24.26 0.14 -42.12
CA ALA A 497 23.80 0.56 -40.80
C ALA A 497 23.50 2.07 -40.75
N ARG A 498 24.44 2.90 -41.21
CA ARG A 498 24.30 4.36 -41.30
C ARG A 498 23.11 4.77 -42.16
N GLN A 499 22.93 4.14 -43.33
CA GLN A 499 21.77 4.43 -44.18
C GLN A 499 20.44 4.10 -43.47
N GLY A 500 20.40 3.01 -42.71
CA GLY A 500 19.28 2.64 -41.85
C GLY A 500 18.96 3.73 -40.82
N ALA A 501 19.96 4.14 -40.05
CA ALA A 501 19.83 5.23 -39.07
C ALA A 501 19.36 6.55 -39.72
N GLU A 502 19.90 6.93 -40.87
CA GLU A 502 19.46 8.13 -41.59
C GLU A 502 18.02 8.03 -42.09
N ASN A 503 17.56 6.85 -42.48
CA ASN A 503 16.18 6.65 -42.92
C ASN A 503 15.16 6.86 -41.79
N THR A 504 15.54 6.62 -40.53
CA THR A 504 14.67 6.87 -39.37
C THR A 504 14.24 8.33 -39.24
N LYS A 505 15.05 9.29 -39.73
CA LYS A 505 14.72 10.73 -39.76
C LYS A 505 13.51 11.05 -40.64
N LYS A 506 13.21 10.17 -41.61
CA LYS A 506 12.11 10.32 -42.57
C LYS A 506 10.80 9.71 -42.07
N VAL A 507 10.85 8.87 -41.03
CA VAL A 507 9.67 8.22 -40.45
C VAL A 507 8.93 9.24 -39.58
N LYS A 508 7.72 9.59 -40.01
CA LYS A 508 6.89 10.63 -39.36
C LYS A 508 5.89 10.07 -38.36
N LYS A 509 5.63 8.77 -38.40
CA LYS A 509 4.70 8.07 -37.52
C LYS A 509 5.21 6.63 -37.33
N THR A 510 5.12 6.14 -36.10
CA THR A 510 5.45 4.75 -35.74
C THR A 510 4.53 4.32 -34.60
N ASP A 511 4.30 3.02 -34.47
CA ASP A 511 3.60 2.42 -33.33
C ASP A 511 4.58 1.85 -32.29
N PHE A 512 5.89 2.05 -32.49
CA PHE A 512 6.95 1.45 -31.69
C PHE A 512 7.76 2.46 -30.88
N GLY A 513 8.21 2.00 -29.71
CA GLY A 513 9.08 2.78 -28.82
C GLY A 513 8.43 4.06 -28.30
N ARG A 514 9.26 4.94 -27.73
CA ARG A 514 8.79 6.23 -27.20
C ARG A 514 8.36 7.22 -28.28
N SER A 515 8.83 7.00 -29.51
CA SER A 515 8.44 7.81 -30.67
C SER A 515 6.98 7.65 -31.06
N SER A 516 6.28 6.60 -30.60
CA SER A 516 4.87 6.34 -30.93
C SER A 516 3.88 7.38 -30.41
N TYR A 517 4.23 8.09 -29.34
CA TYR A 517 3.40 9.12 -28.72
C TYR A 517 3.98 10.53 -28.87
N ILE A 518 4.94 10.73 -29.78
CA ILE A 518 5.57 12.03 -30.05
C ILE A 518 5.09 12.60 -31.39
N PRO A 519 4.76 13.90 -31.49
CA PRO A 519 4.31 14.51 -32.73
C PRO A 519 5.36 14.45 -33.86
N ALA A 520 4.89 14.24 -35.10
CA ALA A 520 5.74 14.17 -36.30
C ALA A 520 6.66 15.38 -36.50
N SER A 521 6.26 16.56 -36.01
CA SER A 521 7.06 17.79 -36.06
C SER A 521 8.34 17.70 -35.22
N VAL A 522 8.30 16.98 -34.11
CA VAL A 522 9.43 16.75 -33.19
C VAL A 522 10.34 15.65 -33.72
N LEU A 523 9.77 14.63 -34.37
CA LEU A 523 10.53 13.50 -34.94
C LEU A 523 11.35 13.90 -36.17
N LYS A 524 10.93 14.94 -36.88
CA LYS A 524 11.52 15.36 -38.15
C LYS A 524 13.01 15.67 -37.98
N ASN A 525 13.83 15.11 -38.86
CA ASN A 525 15.30 15.32 -38.92
C ASN A 525 16.09 14.84 -37.69
N VAL A 526 15.43 14.21 -36.71
CA VAL A 526 16.11 13.57 -35.57
C VAL A 526 16.20 12.07 -35.85
N PRO A 527 17.39 11.46 -35.85
CA PRO A 527 17.52 10.01 -36.01
C PRO A 527 17.00 9.30 -34.75
N ASP A 528 16.54 8.06 -34.91
CA ASP A 528 16.28 7.19 -33.76
C ASP A 528 17.59 6.95 -32.97
N PRO A 529 17.60 7.15 -31.65
CA PRO A 529 18.79 6.93 -30.82
C PRO A 529 19.31 5.50 -30.91
N GLY A 530 18.43 4.50 -30.93
CA GLY A 530 18.81 3.10 -31.08
C GLY A 530 19.51 2.84 -32.42
N ALA A 531 18.93 3.32 -33.52
CA ALA A 531 19.53 3.18 -34.84
C ALA A 531 20.87 3.94 -34.97
N GLU A 532 20.97 5.15 -34.41
CA GLU A 532 22.20 5.93 -34.39
C GLU A 532 23.33 5.20 -33.65
N ILE A 533 23.03 4.64 -32.47
CA ILE A 533 23.99 3.84 -31.70
C ILE A 533 24.51 2.67 -32.53
N ILE A 534 23.63 1.93 -33.20
CA ILE A 534 24.04 0.79 -34.03
C ILE A 534 24.92 1.22 -35.21
N ALA A 535 24.58 2.32 -35.89
CA ALA A 535 25.42 2.85 -36.97
C ALA A 535 26.83 3.19 -36.47
N ARG A 536 26.93 3.88 -35.33
CA ARG A 536 28.21 4.26 -34.71
C ARG A 536 29.05 3.03 -34.31
N ILE A 537 28.41 1.95 -33.85
CA ILE A 537 29.10 0.69 -33.54
C ILE A 537 29.81 0.16 -34.79
N PHE A 538 29.11 0.01 -35.91
CA PHE A 538 29.72 -0.54 -37.13
C PHE A 538 30.77 0.40 -37.74
N GLU A 539 30.58 1.72 -37.66
CA GLU A 539 31.56 2.72 -38.11
C GLU A 539 32.87 2.64 -37.31
N ASN A 540 32.80 2.38 -36.01
CA ASN A 540 33.96 2.25 -35.13
C ASN A 540 34.72 0.92 -35.28
N LEU A 541 34.15 -0.04 -36.04
CA LEU A 541 34.80 -1.32 -36.35
C LEU A 541 35.58 -1.31 -37.67
N LEU A 542 35.49 -0.23 -38.45
CA LEU A 542 36.39 0.07 -39.57
C LEU A 542 37.80 0.38 -39.06
#